data_AF-A0A1B6HZ81-F1
#
_entry.id   AF-A0A1B6HZ81-F1
#
_cell.length_a   1.000
_cell.length_b   1.000
_cell.length_c   1.000
_cell.angle_alpha   90.00
_cell.angle_beta   90.00
_cell.angle_gamma   90.00
#
_symmetry.space_group_name_H-M   'P 1'
#
loop_
_entity.id
_entity.type
_entity.pdbx_description
1 polymer ?
#
loop_
_entity_poly.entity_id
_entity_poly.type
_entity_poly.pdbx_seq_one_letter_code
_entity_poly.pdbx_strand_id
1 'polypeptide(L)'
;MPDTYKVGDLVWAKMKGFPPWPGRVSNPPKDLKRPASKKASHCIYFFGSENYGWIEENNLKPYEQYKEALIRANKSGAFKDAVEAIEKCAQNKGDATSMKDDSDAIFDRLVESDNEKKTKPKAQKKENSGKIIIKREYGSPSGPASKKAKKEKVSTKDHDEVTANGDDPLLNSFSPLRKGPGSNLLDRPANVTRPETPPLDLESVSQTLMEKNISPSTLKFGFLGLGIMGSGIVKNLLNSGHRVVVWNRTPDKCRDFVKAGAEEGLTPSDVIQMADITFSCVSDPQAAKDMVFGNCGVLPEAGPNKGYVEMTGIDAETSQDIAEAVTGKGGRYLEAQVQGSKTQAEEGTLVILAAGDRSLFDDCQSCFEAMGKNSFYLGEV
;
A
#
# COMPACT_ATOMS: atom_id res chain seq x y z
N MET A 1 14.15 -22.78 24.71
CA MET A 1 15.12 -22.03 23.86
C MET A 1 15.38 -20.73 24.59
N PRO A 2 16.62 -20.35 24.91
CA PRO A 2 16.85 -19.03 25.50
C PRO A 2 16.49 -17.97 24.46
N ASP A 3 15.62 -17.02 24.81
CA ASP A 3 15.35 -15.84 23.99
C ASP A 3 16.66 -15.04 23.85
N THR A 4 17.25 -15.04 22.64
CA THR A 4 18.54 -14.39 22.37
C THR A 4 18.47 -12.87 22.58
N TYR A 5 17.29 -12.29 22.36
CA TYR A 5 17.04 -10.86 22.47
C TYR A 5 16.01 -10.55 23.56
N LYS A 6 16.37 -9.63 24.46
CA LYS A 6 15.55 -9.17 25.59
C LYS A 6 14.98 -7.79 25.30
N VAL A 7 13.88 -7.45 25.98
CA VAL A 7 13.30 -6.10 25.93
C VAL A 7 14.36 -5.07 26.30
N GLY A 8 14.49 -4.05 25.46
CA GLY A 8 15.51 -3.03 25.52
C GLY A 8 16.68 -3.27 24.57
N ASP A 9 16.97 -4.49 24.11
CA ASP A 9 18.15 -4.73 23.27
C ASP A 9 18.10 -3.91 21.98
N LEU A 10 19.23 -3.29 21.65
CA LEU A 10 19.40 -2.51 20.43
C LEU A 10 19.75 -3.44 19.28
N VAL A 11 18.99 -3.38 18.20
CA VAL A 11 19.07 -4.31 17.08
C VAL A 11 18.99 -3.60 15.74
N TRP A 12 19.60 -4.21 14.73
CA TRP A 12 19.25 -3.99 13.33
C TRP A 12 18.16 -4.97 12.95
N ALA A 13 17.00 -4.45 12.53
CA ALA A 13 15.88 -5.25 12.09
C ALA A 13 15.76 -5.20 10.56
N LYS A 14 15.75 -6.37 9.93
CA LYS A 14 15.62 -6.54 8.47
C LYS A 14 14.19 -6.94 8.11
N MET A 15 13.43 -6.00 7.55
CA MET A 15 12.12 -6.30 6.96
C MET A 15 12.26 -6.79 5.51
N LYS A 16 11.32 -7.62 5.07
CA LYS A 16 11.26 -8.07 3.67
C LYS A 16 11.05 -6.85 2.77
N GLY A 17 11.96 -6.62 1.82
CA GLY A 17 11.86 -5.51 0.87
C GLY A 17 12.42 -4.16 1.33
N PHE A 18 12.86 -4.02 2.59
CA PHE A 18 13.44 -2.78 3.13
C PHE A 18 14.87 -3.00 3.61
N PRO A 19 15.78 -2.01 3.56
CA PRO A 19 17.12 -2.15 4.15
C PRO A 19 17.04 -2.44 5.66
N PRO A 20 18.08 -3.05 6.28
CA PRO A 20 18.16 -3.16 7.73
C PRO A 20 18.00 -1.77 8.38
N TRP A 21 17.11 -1.66 9.37
CA TRP A 21 16.78 -0.40 10.04
C TRP A 21 17.10 -0.49 11.54
N PRO A 22 17.56 0.59 12.19
CA PRO A 22 17.84 0.57 13.62
C PRO A 22 16.55 0.49 14.44
N GLY A 23 16.55 -0.36 15.46
CA GLY A 23 15.42 -0.55 16.35
C GLY A 23 15.82 -0.99 17.76
N ARG A 24 14.84 -1.03 18.66
CA ARG A 24 14.96 -1.65 19.97
C ARG A 24 13.89 -2.70 20.16
N VAL A 25 14.22 -3.79 20.82
CA VAL A 25 13.23 -4.76 21.26
C VAL A 25 12.34 -4.09 22.31
N SER A 26 11.03 -4.12 22.10
CA SER A 26 10.05 -3.47 22.95
C SER A 26 8.89 -4.41 23.27
N ASN A 27 8.11 -4.07 24.30
CA ASN A 27 6.80 -4.67 24.49
C ASN A 27 5.85 -4.18 23.38
N PRO A 28 4.95 -5.05 22.89
CA PRO A 28 3.99 -4.66 21.87
C PRO A 28 2.94 -3.67 22.43
N PRO A 29 2.57 -2.62 21.66
CA PRO A 29 1.46 -1.76 22.04
C PRO A 29 0.12 -2.53 22.02
N LYS A 30 -0.89 -2.02 22.75
CA LYS A 30 -2.18 -2.71 23.01
C LYS A 30 -2.93 -3.10 21.72
N ASP A 31 -2.66 -2.38 20.66
CA ASP A 31 -3.29 -2.39 19.35
C ASP A 31 -2.53 -3.26 18.33
N LEU A 32 -1.29 -3.67 18.63
CA LEU A 32 -0.48 -4.49 17.74
C LEU A 32 -0.67 -6.00 18.02
N LYS A 33 -1.45 -6.66 17.16
CA LYS A 33 -1.67 -8.11 17.24
C LYS A 33 -0.39 -8.89 16.91
N ARG A 34 -0.09 -9.90 17.73
CA ARG A 34 1.01 -10.84 17.46
C ARG A 34 0.71 -11.69 16.22
N PRO A 35 1.64 -11.84 15.26
CA PRO A 35 1.47 -12.71 14.12
C PRO A 35 1.22 -14.16 14.55
N ALA A 36 0.34 -14.88 13.86
CA ALA A 36 0.03 -16.29 14.11
C ALA A 36 1.18 -17.27 13.74
N SER A 37 2.36 -16.76 13.42
CA SER A 37 3.52 -17.55 13.01
C SER A 37 4.08 -18.37 14.17
N LYS A 38 4.50 -19.61 13.90
CA LYS A 38 5.19 -20.48 14.87
C LYS A 38 6.64 -20.07 15.12
N LYS A 39 7.17 -19.10 14.36
CA LYS A 39 8.58 -18.68 14.46
C LYS A 39 8.76 -17.67 15.59
N ALA A 40 9.90 -17.77 16.30
CA ALA A 40 10.30 -16.79 17.29
C ALA A 40 10.36 -15.39 16.65
N SER A 41 9.56 -14.48 17.19
CA SER A 41 9.40 -13.12 16.68
C SER A 41 9.37 -12.15 17.85
N HIS A 42 10.05 -11.02 17.71
CA HIS A 42 10.12 -9.96 18.70
C HIS A 42 9.39 -8.72 18.18
N CYS A 43 8.75 -7.97 19.08
CA CYS A 43 8.22 -6.66 18.74
C CYS A 43 9.37 -5.66 18.80
N ILE A 44 9.60 -4.99 17.67
CA ILE A 44 10.67 -4.00 17.50
C ILE A 44 10.04 -2.62 17.36
N TYR A 45 10.51 -1.68 18.17
CA TYR A 45 10.31 -0.26 17.94
C TYR A 45 11.39 0.25 16.98
N PHE A 46 10.99 0.86 15.88
CA PHE A 46 11.90 1.42 14.89
C PHE A 46 12.20 2.89 15.20
N PHE A 47 13.48 3.23 15.27
CA PHE A 47 13.89 4.62 15.46
C PHE A 47 13.63 5.44 14.18
N GLY A 48 13.36 6.74 14.34
CA GLY A 48 13.05 7.67 13.24
C GLY A 48 11.60 7.62 12.75
N SER A 49 11.00 6.43 12.64
CA SER A 49 9.58 6.28 12.22
C SER A 49 8.60 6.14 13.39
N GLU A 50 9.11 5.96 14.62
CA GLU A 50 8.34 5.78 15.86
C GLU A 50 7.29 4.65 15.82
N ASN A 51 7.47 3.69 14.91
CA ASN A 51 6.54 2.61 14.66
C ASN A 51 6.99 1.29 15.28
N TYR A 52 6.03 0.37 15.46
CA TYR A 52 6.27 -0.97 15.99
C TYR A 52 6.02 -2.03 14.92
N GLY A 53 6.85 -3.07 14.89
CA GLY A 53 6.66 -4.21 13.98
C GLY A 53 7.16 -5.51 14.56
N TRP A 54 6.53 -6.62 14.19
CA TRP A 54 6.96 -7.96 14.57
C TRP A 54 8.00 -8.48 13.59
N ILE A 55 9.19 -8.80 14.11
CA ILE A 55 10.32 -9.26 13.30
C ILE A 55 10.77 -10.63 13.78
N GLU A 56 10.89 -11.57 12.84
CA GLU A 56 11.43 -12.91 13.12
C GLU A 56 12.88 -12.79 13.62
N GLU A 57 13.26 -13.61 14.59
CA GLU A 57 14.59 -13.57 15.23
C GLU A 57 15.75 -13.67 14.22
N ASN A 58 15.58 -14.46 13.15
CA ASN A 58 16.57 -14.61 12.07
C ASN A 58 16.85 -13.32 11.29
N ASN A 59 15.96 -12.34 11.38
CA ASN A 59 16.07 -11.05 10.72
C ASN A 59 16.58 -9.94 11.67
N LEU A 60 16.97 -10.31 12.89
CA LEU A 60 17.57 -9.41 13.87
C LEU A 60 19.08 -9.62 13.95
N LYS A 61 19.82 -8.53 14.07
CA LYS A 61 21.25 -8.52 14.36
C LYS A 61 21.55 -7.55 15.50
N PRO A 62 22.51 -7.82 16.39
CA PRO A 62 22.90 -6.87 17.44
C PRO A 62 23.37 -5.54 16.83
N TYR A 63 22.92 -4.41 17.39
CA TYR A 63 23.20 -3.10 16.80
C TYR A 63 24.70 -2.78 16.72
N GLU A 64 25.42 -2.92 17.84
CA GLU A 64 26.83 -2.52 17.97
C GLU A 64 27.75 -3.30 17.03
N GLN A 65 27.51 -4.61 16.88
CA GLN A 65 28.37 -5.51 16.09
C GLN A 65 28.33 -5.21 14.59
N TYR A 66 27.22 -4.65 14.09
CA TYR A 66 27.01 -4.41 12.66
C TYR A 66 26.90 -2.93 12.30
N LYS A 67 27.14 -2.04 13.26
CA LYS A 67 26.97 -0.59 13.16
C LYS A 67 27.68 0.01 11.95
N GLU A 68 29.00 -0.13 11.84
CA GLU A 68 29.77 0.49 10.76
C GLU A 68 29.37 -0.02 9.37
N ALA A 69 29.09 -1.32 9.26
CA ALA A 69 28.74 -1.96 7.99
C ALA A 69 27.37 -1.50 7.48
N LEU A 70 26.37 -1.42 8.36
CA LEU A 70 25.00 -1.10 8.00
C LEU A 70 24.74 0.40 7.89
N ILE A 71 25.46 1.23 8.66
CA ILE A 71 25.41 2.69 8.47
C ILE A 71 25.96 3.09 7.11
N ARG A 72 27.03 2.45 6.64
CA ARG A 72 27.60 2.75 5.31
C ARG A 72 26.67 2.37 4.16
N ALA A 73 25.78 1.40 4.38
CA ALA A 73 24.91 0.83 3.36
C ALA A 73 23.68 1.71 3.03
N ASN A 74 23.28 2.63 3.91
CA ASN A 74 22.13 3.50 3.71
C ASN A 74 22.47 4.96 4.02
N LYS A 75 22.12 5.88 3.12
CA LYS A 75 22.48 7.31 3.21
C LYS A 75 21.26 8.24 3.28
N SER A 76 20.04 7.72 3.43
CA SER A 76 18.83 8.56 3.48
C SER A 76 18.83 9.48 4.70
N GLY A 77 18.12 10.61 4.61
CA GLY A 77 17.98 11.57 5.72
C GLY A 77 17.30 10.91 6.92
N ALA A 78 16.12 10.32 6.69
CA ALA A 78 15.37 9.60 7.73
C ALA A 78 16.19 8.46 8.38
N PHE A 79 17.07 7.81 7.63
CA PHE A 79 17.95 6.78 8.18
C PHE A 79 19.03 7.38 9.09
N LYS A 80 19.61 8.52 8.73
CA LYS A 80 20.57 9.21 9.60
C LYS A 80 19.91 9.66 10.89
N ASP A 81 18.70 10.20 10.82
CA ASP A 81 17.94 10.62 12.01
C ASP A 81 17.60 9.41 12.90
N ALA A 82 17.23 8.29 12.28
CA ALA A 82 17.00 7.03 12.99
C ALA A 82 18.27 6.49 13.67
N VAL A 83 19.42 6.59 13.00
CA VAL A 83 20.73 6.23 13.56
C VAL A 83 21.10 7.16 14.72
N GLU A 84 20.92 8.48 14.58
CA GLU A 84 21.17 9.42 15.67
C GLU A 84 20.27 9.15 16.89
N ALA A 85 19.00 8.84 16.65
CA ALA A 85 18.04 8.54 17.71
C ALA A 85 18.38 7.25 18.49
N ILE A 86 18.86 6.19 17.83
CA ILE A 86 19.31 4.97 18.52
C ILE A 86 20.62 5.19 19.28
N GLU A 87 21.55 5.99 18.75
CA GLU A 87 22.80 6.36 19.45
C GLU A 87 22.52 7.15 20.72
N LYS A 88 21.61 8.12 20.66
CA LYS A 88 21.16 8.87 21.84
C LYS A 88 20.52 7.94 22.88
N CYS A 89 19.76 6.94 22.44
CA CYS A 89 19.20 5.92 23.31
C CYS A 89 20.27 5.02 23.94
N ALA A 90 21.32 4.66 23.19
CA ALA A 90 22.44 3.87 23.67
C ALA A 90 23.27 4.62 24.73
N GLN A 91 23.51 5.92 24.52
CA GLN A 91 24.23 6.79 25.45
C GLN A 91 23.46 6.94 26.78
N ASN A 92 22.15 7.14 26.71
CA ASN A 92 21.30 7.26 27.91
C ASN A 92 21.22 5.97 28.75
N LYS A 93 21.49 4.79 28.15
CA LYS A 93 21.60 3.53 28.92
C LYS A 93 22.92 3.40 29.69
N GLY A 94 23.96 4.12 29.29
CA GLY A 94 25.24 4.17 29.99
C GLY A 94 25.17 4.91 31.32
N ASP A 95 24.19 5.79 31.50
CA ASP A 95 24.03 6.69 32.65
C ASP A 95 22.91 6.26 33.64
N ALA A 96 22.30 5.09 33.43
CA ALA A 96 21.10 4.69 34.17
C ALA A 96 21.20 3.27 34.78
N THR A 97 22.04 3.12 35.80
CA THR A 97 21.83 2.15 36.89
C THR A 97 20.85 2.68 37.94
N SER A 98 19.78 3.36 37.54
CA SER A 98 18.55 3.53 38.33
C SER A 98 17.55 4.35 37.53
N MET A 99 16.57 3.72 36.88
CA MET A 99 15.18 4.19 36.83
C MET A 99 14.31 3.00 36.42
N LYS A 100 13.50 2.52 37.37
CA LYS A 100 12.33 1.68 37.10
C LYS A 100 11.21 2.60 36.62
N ASP A 101 10.42 2.09 35.69
CA ASP A 101 9.02 2.42 35.37
C ASP A 101 8.52 3.82 35.75
N ASP A 102 8.32 4.68 34.75
CA ASP A 102 7.44 5.84 34.86
C ASP A 102 6.90 6.26 33.47
N SER A 103 6.11 5.39 32.83
CA SER A 103 5.32 5.78 31.65
C SER A 103 3.82 5.97 31.93
N ASP A 104 3.36 5.75 33.17
CA ASP A 104 1.94 5.88 33.53
C ASP A 104 1.62 7.20 34.27
N ALA A 105 2.61 7.96 34.76
CA ALA A 105 2.38 9.16 35.58
C ALA A 105 2.23 10.49 34.80
N ILE A 106 2.46 10.51 33.48
CA ILE A 106 2.37 11.73 32.66
C ILE A 106 0.97 11.92 32.07
N PHE A 107 0.19 10.85 31.90
CA PHE A 107 -1.17 10.93 31.36
C PHE A 107 -2.19 11.40 32.41
N ASP A 108 -2.10 10.92 33.64
CA ASP A 108 -3.05 11.31 34.71
C ASP A 108 -2.88 12.77 35.18
N ARG A 109 -1.68 13.34 35.04
CA ARG A 109 -1.42 14.75 35.40
C ARG A 109 -1.96 15.77 34.40
N LEU A 110 -2.33 15.35 33.19
CA LEU A 110 -2.96 16.19 32.17
C LEU A 110 -4.49 16.16 32.25
N VAL A 111 -5.08 15.16 32.90
CA VAL A 111 -6.54 15.02 33.03
C VAL A 111 -7.09 15.81 34.23
N GLU A 112 -6.26 16.11 35.24
CA GLU A 112 -6.66 16.88 36.42
C GLU A 112 -6.49 18.41 36.28
N SER A 113 -5.78 18.90 35.26
CA SER A 113 -5.55 20.36 35.06
C SER A 113 -6.64 21.08 34.27
N ASP A 114 -7.57 20.36 33.64
CA ASP A 114 -8.66 20.96 32.82
C ASP A 114 -9.98 21.16 33.57
N ASN A 115 -10.01 20.90 34.88
CA ASN A 115 -11.24 20.96 35.67
C ASN A 115 -11.14 21.93 36.85
N GLU A 116 -10.72 23.18 36.61
CA GLU A 116 -11.09 24.28 37.50
C GLU A 116 -11.04 25.66 36.81
N LYS A 117 -12.13 26.41 36.99
CA LYS A 117 -12.39 27.83 36.64
C LYS A 117 -12.98 28.15 35.27
N LYS A 118 -14.32 28.09 35.17
CA LYS A 118 -15.14 29.20 34.64
C LYS A 118 -16.44 29.37 35.41
N THR A 119 -16.45 30.35 36.32
CA THR A 119 -17.65 30.91 36.96
C THR A 119 -18.36 31.89 36.02
N LYS A 120 -19.70 31.85 36.02
CA LYS A 120 -20.64 32.64 35.20
C LYS A 120 -20.53 34.16 35.40
N PRO A 121 -21.12 34.95 34.48
CA PRO A 121 -22.22 35.82 34.90
C PRO A 121 -23.50 35.68 34.05
N LYS A 122 -24.59 36.20 34.63
CA LYS A 122 -26.01 36.05 34.27
C LYS A 122 -26.49 36.91 33.09
N ALA A 123 -27.42 36.32 32.33
CA ALA A 123 -28.69 36.83 31.78
C ALA A 123 -28.74 38.08 30.87
N GLN A 124 -29.37 37.92 29.69
CA GLN A 124 -30.57 38.67 29.30
C GLN A 124 -31.34 37.98 28.14
N LYS A 125 -32.66 37.88 28.31
CA LYS A 125 -33.66 37.45 27.30
C LYS A 125 -33.80 38.50 26.20
N LYS A 126 -34.03 38.06 24.97
CA LYS A 126 -35.00 38.68 24.04
C LYS A 126 -35.57 37.62 23.09
N GLU A 127 -36.89 37.47 23.14
CA GLU A 127 -37.73 36.81 22.14
C GLU A 127 -37.67 37.59 20.82
N ASN A 128 -37.69 36.93 19.67
CA ASN A 128 -38.92 36.85 18.85
C ASN A 128 -38.81 35.89 17.65
N SER A 129 -39.85 35.06 17.52
CA SER A 129 -40.54 34.61 16.30
C SER A 129 -39.78 34.19 15.03
N GLY A 130 -39.98 32.94 14.62
CA GLY A 130 -39.73 32.49 13.25
C GLY A 130 -39.98 30.98 13.04
N LYS A 131 -41.25 30.57 13.02
CA LYS A 131 -41.71 29.23 12.61
C LYS A 131 -41.11 28.81 11.26
N ILE A 132 -40.49 27.63 11.17
CA ILE A 132 -40.75 26.65 10.10
C ILE A 132 -40.63 25.24 10.71
N ILE A 133 -41.75 24.51 10.72
CA ILE A 133 -41.87 23.09 11.07
C ILE A 133 -41.89 22.34 9.74
N ILE A 134 -41.02 21.34 9.55
CA ILE A 134 -41.30 20.26 8.59
C ILE A 134 -41.11 18.93 9.32
N LYS A 135 -42.26 18.29 9.58
CA LYS A 135 -42.39 16.92 10.07
C LYS A 135 -42.06 15.94 8.94
N ARG A 136 -41.41 14.84 9.33
CA ARG A 136 -41.51 13.55 8.63
C ARG A 136 -42.95 13.06 8.69
N GLU A 137 -43.49 12.58 7.57
CA GLU A 137 -44.58 11.61 7.60
C GLU A 137 -44.58 10.73 6.35
N TYR A 138 -44.87 9.46 6.59
CA TYR A 138 -45.02 8.35 5.67
C TYR A 138 -46.36 8.40 4.94
N GLY A 139 -46.43 7.85 3.73
CA GLY A 139 -47.70 7.51 3.06
C GLY A 139 -47.52 6.80 1.72
N SER A 140 -47.88 5.52 1.68
CA SER A 140 -48.01 4.67 0.47
C SER A 140 -49.16 5.13 -0.45
N PRO A 141 -49.28 4.51 -1.66
CA PRO A 141 -50.47 3.67 -1.86
C PRO A 141 -50.24 2.33 -2.58
N SER A 142 -50.84 1.28 -1.99
CA SER A 142 -51.53 0.09 -2.53
C SER A 142 -51.22 -0.49 -3.93
N GLY A 143 -50.97 -1.82 -3.95
CA GLY A 143 -50.80 -2.72 -5.12
C GLY A 143 -52.09 -3.16 -5.84
N PRO A 144 -52.09 -4.33 -6.53
CA PRO A 144 -52.40 -5.59 -5.83
C PRO A 144 -51.62 -6.84 -6.29
N ALA A 145 -51.86 -7.92 -5.53
CA ALA A 145 -51.13 -9.18 -5.40
C ALA A 145 -51.29 -10.23 -6.51
N SER A 146 -50.39 -11.22 -6.57
CA SER A 146 -50.69 -12.64 -6.84
C SER A 146 -49.53 -13.61 -6.47
N LYS A 147 -49.79 -14.40 -5.41
CA LYS A 147 -49.57 -15.86 -5.21
C LYS A 147 -48.29 -16.60 -5.68
N LYS A 148 -47.67 -17.25 -4.68
CA LYS A 148 -46.72 -18.38 -4.75
C LYS A 148 -47.26 -19.59 -5.54
N ALA A 149 -46.36 -20.32 -6.21
CA ALA A 149 -46.47 -21.76 -6.43
C ALA A 149 -45.09 -22.45 -6.44
N LYS A 150 -44.93 -23.45 -5.58
CA LYS A 150 -43.95 -24.56 -5.68
C LYS A 150 -44.40 -25.53 -6.78
N LYS A 151 -43.46 -26.26 -7.39
CA LYS A 151 -43.51 -27.65 -7.92
C LYS A 151 -42.43 -27.82 -8.99
N GLU A 152 -41.87 -28.97 -9.34
CA GLU A 152 -41.71 -30.32 -8.79
C GLU A 152 -40.75 -31.03 -9.76
N LYS A 153 -40.11 -32.11 -9.30
CA LYS A 153 -39.32 -33.04 -10.13
C LYS A 153 -40.19 -33.74 -11.18
N VAL A 154 -39.60 -34.00 -12.35
CA VAL A 154 -39.94 -35.08 -13.31
C VAL A 154 -38.58 -35.60 -13.80
N SER A 155 -38.07 -36.80 -13.53
CA SER A 155 -38.57 -38.19 -13.64
C SER A 155 -38.84 -38.65 -15.07
N THR A 156 -37.82 -39.24 -15.70
CA THR A 156 -38.00 -40.39 -16.59
C THR A 156 -37.04 -41.49 -16.14
N LYS A 157 -37.64 -42.55 -15.59
CA LYS A 157 -37.02 -43.87 -15.47
C LYS A 157 -37.00 -44.50 -16.86
N ASP A 158 -35.96 -45.24 -17.17
CA ASP A 158 -36.12 -46.57 -17.77
C ASP A 158 -35.24 -47.56 -17.01
N HIS A 159 -35.83 -48.71 -16.77
CA HIS A 159 -35.35 -49.83 -15.97
C HIS A 159 -34.33 -50.65 -16.76
N ASP A 160 -33.33 -51.21 -16.08
CA ASP A 160 -33.21 -52.67 -15.96
C ASP A 160 -32.26 -53.06 -14.82
N GLU A 161 -32.77 -53.95 -13.96
CA GLU A 161 -32.05 -54.63 -12.89
C GLU A 161 -31.07 -55.67 -13.45
N VAL A 162 -30.03 -56.02 -12.68
CA VAL A 162 -29.79 -57.39 -12.16
C VAL A 162 -28.50 -57.40 -11.30
N THR A 163 -28.74 -57.56 -9.99
CA THR A 163 -28.01 -58.28 -8.92
C THR A 163 -26.47 -58.32 -8.87
N ALA A 164 -25.88 -57.95 -7.73
CA ALA A 164 -25.39 -58.90 -6.71
C ALA A 164 -24.36 -58.28 -5.72
N ASN A 165 -24.70 -58.34 -4.44
CA ASN A 165 -23.88 -58.63 -3.23
C ASN A 165 -22.41 -58.18 -3.10
N GLY A 166 -22.12 -57.53 -1.96
CA GLY A 166 -21.03 -57.95 -1.07
C GLY A 166 -19.80 -57.04 -0.95
N ASP A 167 -19.67 -56.42 0.22
CA ASP A 167 -18.48 -56.27 1.08
C ASP A 167 -17.15 -55.66 0.54
N ASP A 168 -16.65 -54.66 1.30
CA ASP A 168 -15.29 -54.05 1.34
C ASP A 168 -14.13 -55.08 1.46
N PRO A 169 -12.81 -54.73 1.43
CA PRO A 169 -12.08 -53.56 0.92
C PRO A 169 -10.73 -53.91 0.17
N LEU A 170 -9.97 -52.89 -0.26
CA LEU A 170 -8.54 -52.88 -0.67
C LEU A 170 -8.13 -53.49 -2.04
N LEU A 171 -7.57 -52.65 -2.95
CA LEU A 171 -6.21 -52.73 -3.52
C LEU A 171 -6.04 -51.90 -4.81
N ASN A 172 -4.84 -51.31 -4.96
CA ASN A 172 -4.27 -50.65 -6.14
C ASN A 172 -4.68 -51.28 -7.49
N SER A 173 -5.09 -50.45 -8.45
CA SER A 173 -4.48 -50.48 -9.79
C SER A 173 -4.73 -49.17 -10.55
N PHE A 174 -3.65 -48.58 -11.04
CA PHE A 174 -3.67 -47.53 -12.06
C PHE A 174 -4.35 -48.07 -13.32
N SER A 175 -5.37 -47.38 -13.82
CA SER A 175 -5.89 -47.59 -15.18
C SER A 175 -5.48 -46.40 -16.06
N PRO A 176 -4.83 -46.62 -17.22
CA PRO A 176 -4.48 -45.55 -18.14
C PRO A 176 -5.73 -45.13 -18.93
N LEU A 177 -6.05 -43.84 -18.90
CA LEU A 177 -7.09 -43.26 -19.76
C LEU A 177 -6.67 -43.42 -21.24
N ARG A 178 -7.50 -44.13 -22.02
CA ARG A 178 -7.39 -44.26 -23.47
C ARG A 178 -7.45 -42.88 -24.13
N LYS A 179 -6.38 -42.49 -24.83
CA LYS A 179 -6.40 -41.37 -25.77
C LYS A 179 -7.20 -41.78 -27.03
N GLY A 180 -8.34 -41.15 -27.24
CA GLY A 180 -9.02 -41.16 -28.55
C GLY A 180 -8.28 -40.24 -29.54
N PRO A 181 -8.42 -40.47 -30.87
CA PRO A 181 -7.77 -39.64 -31.87
C PRO A 181 -8.59 -38.34 -32.02
N GLY A 182 -8.27 -37.32 -31.23
CA GLY A 182 -8.98 -36.03 -31.35
C GLY A 182 -8.76 -34.98 -30.25
N SER A 183 -7.99 -35.24 -29.19
CA SER A 183 -7.79 -34.27 -28.10
C SER A 183 -6.38 -33.65 -28.06
N ASN A 184 -5.81 -33.25 -29.20
CA ASN A 184 -4.56 -32.49 -29.21
C ASN A 184 -4.77 -30.97 -28.98
N LEU A 185 -6.03 -30.53 -28.83
CA LEU A 185 -6.38 -29.13 -28.55
C LEU A 185 -6.04 -28.68 -27.10
N LEU A 186 -5.74 -29.62 -26.21
CA LEU A 186 -5.43 -29.37 -24.80
C LEU A 186 -4.00 -29.76 -24.40
N ASP A 187 -3.17 -30.21 -25.33
CA ASP A 187 -1.73 -30.43 -25.11
C ASP A 187 -1.01 -29.07 -25.10
N ARG A 188 -1.30 -28.24 -24.09
CA ARG A 188 -0.50 -27.03 -23.81
C ARG A 188 0.88 -27.50 -23.35
N PRO A 189 1.98 -27.11 -24.01
CA PRO A 189 3.32 -27.46 -23.56
C PRO A 189 3.48 -27.03 -22.10
N ALA A 190 3.87 -27.96 -21.22
CA ALA A 190 4.05 -27.70 -19.79
C ALA A 190 5.12 -26.63 -19.51
N ASN A 191 5.96 -26.33 -20.49
CA ASN A 191 6.94 -25.24 -20.47
C ASN A 191 6.88 -24.49 -21.81
N VAL A 192 5.97 -23.52 -21.92
CA VAL A 192 6.15 -22.44 -22.90
C VAL A 192 7.10 -21.43 -22.26
N THR A 193 8.37 -21.49 -22.61
CA THR A 193 9.35 -20.49 -22.18
C THR A 193 8.92 -19.15 -22.75
N ARG A 194 8.50 -18.21 -21.89
CA ARG A 194 8.16 -16.85 -22.33
C ARG A 194 9.42 -16.23 -22.92
N PRO A 195 9.40 -15.73 -24.17
CA PRO A 195 10.54 -15.01 -24.72
C PRO A 195 10.92 -13.86 -23.78
N GLU A 196 12.22 -13.61 -23.63
CA GLU A 196 12.69 -12.49 -22.82
C GLU A 196 12.07 -11.20 -23.35
N THR A 197 11.52 -10.43 -22.42
CA THR A 197 10.90 -9.15 -22.78
C THR A 197 12.04 -8.18 -23.10
N PRO A 198 12.07 -7.57 -24.31
CA PRO A 198 13.11 -6.62 -24.65
C PRO A 198 13.22 -5.51 -23.59
N PRO A 199 14.44 -5.04 -23.30
CA PRO A 199 14.64 -3.94 -22.35
C PRO A 199 13.86 -2.71 -22.82
N LEU A 200 13.32 -1.96 -21.87
CA LEU A 200 12.66 -0.71 -22.15
C LEU A 200 13.71 0.32 -22.59
N ASP A 201 13.60 0.82 -23.81
CA ASP A 201 14.37 1.97 -24.25
C ASP A 201 13.76 3.23 -23.66
N LEU A 202 14.50 3.96 -22.84
CA LEU A 202 14.04 5.18 -22.18
C LEU A 202 14.20 6.42 -23.06
N GLU A 203 15.12 6.41 -24.03
CA GLU A 203 15.46 7.56 -24.85
C GLU A 203 14.48 7.74 -26.02
N SER A 204 13.89 6.66 -26.52
CA SER A 204 12.88 6.77 -27.57
C SER A 204 11.60 7.44 -27.08
N VAL A 205 11.23 8.53 -27.74
CA VAL A 205 9.94 9.18 -27.55
C VAL A 205 8.94 8.59 -28.53
N SER A 206 7.75 8.18 -28.05
CA SER A 206 6.71 7.65 -28.94
C SER A 206 6.15 8.77 -29.83
N GLN A 207 5.71 8.42 -31.05
CA GLN A 207 5.08 9.39 -31.94
C GLN A 207 3.86 10.05 -31.28
N THR A 208 3.05 9.26 -30.58
CA THR A 208 1.90 9.75 -29.80
C THR A 208 2.30 10.82 -28.80
N LEU A 209 3.41 10.64 -28.07
CA LEU A 209 3.86 11.60 -27.07
C LEU A 209 4.34 12.90 -27.73
N MET A 210 5.05 12.80 -28.87
CA MET A 210 5.47 13.97 -29.65
C MET A 210 4.26 14.79 -30.16
N GLU A 211 3.21 14.11 -30.63
CA GLU A 211 2.01 14.75 -31.17
C GLU A 211 1.22 15.53 -30.11
N LYS A 212 1.29 15.12 -28.83
CA LYS A 212 0.53 15.72 -27.73
C LYS A 212 1.07 17.10 -27.28
N ASN A 213 2.31 17.47 -27.61
CA ASN A 213 2.93 18.77 -27.24
C ASN A 213 2.68 19.18 -25.77
N ILE A 214 2.93 18.24 -24.84
CA ILE A 214 2.62 18.40 -23.42
C ILE A 214 3.53 19.47 -22.80
N SER A 215 2.94 20.41 -22.07
CA SER A 215 3.69 21.36 -21.25
C SER A 215 3.89 20.76 -19.85
N PRO A 216 5.13 20.53 -19.40
CA PRO A 216 5.36 19.90 -18.10
C PRO A 216 4.90 20.81 -16.95
N SER A 217 4.27 20.21 -15.95
CA SER A 217 3.95 20.88 -14.68
C SER A 217 5.23 21.25 -13.92
N THR A 218 5.13 22.32 -13.13
CA THR A 218 6.22 22.79 -12.25
C THR A 218 6.37 21.94 -10.98
N LEU A 219 5.34 21.15 -10.66
CA LEU A 219 5.34 20.22 -9.54
C LEU A 219 6.38 19.11 -9.74
N LYS A 220 6.89 18.59 -8.63
CA LYS A 220 7.78 17.43 -8.62
C LYS A 220 6.97 16.17 -8.35
N PHE A 221 7.14 15.16 -9.19
CA PHE A 221 6.38 13.92 -9.12
C PHE A 221 7.20 12.77 -8.54
N GLY A 222 6.59 11.98 -7.68
CA GLY A 222 7.14 10.73 -7.18
C GLY A 222 6.55 9.54 -7.94
N PHE A 223 7.30 8.46 -8.09
CA PHE A 223 6.78 7.21 -8.65
C PHE A 223 7.30 6.00 -7.89
N LEU A 224 6.37 5.23 -7.34
CA LEU A 224 6.65 4.01 -6.59
C LEU A 224 6.26 2.78 -7.41
N GLY A 225 7.25 1.97 -7.76
CA GLY A 225 7.05 0.71 -8.49
C GLY A 225 7.42 0.78 -9.97
N LEU A 226 8.61 0.29 -10.29
CA LEU A 226 9.13 0.22 -11.67
C LEU A 226 8.85 -1.17 -12.24
N GLY A 227 7.57 -1.51 -12.29
CA GLY A 227 7.03 -2.75 -12.84
C GLY A 227 6.93 -2.73 -14.36
N ILE A 228 6.12 -3.65 -14.93
CA ILE A 228 5.83 -3.67 -16.37
C ILE A 228 5.11 -2.39 -16.80
N MET A 229 4.11 -1.96 -16.04
CA MET A 229 3.33 -0.75 -16.33
C MET A 229 4.08 0.52 -15.89
N GLY A 230 4.51 0.55 -14.62
CA GLY A 230 5.18 1.73 -14.05
C GLY A 230 6.40 2.20 -14.83
N SER A 231 7.20 1.28 -15.38
CA SER A 231 8.36 1.63 -16.20
C SER A 231 8.00 2.44 -17.46
N GLY A 232 6.94 2.03 -18.18
CA GLY A 232 6.45 2.75 -19.36
C GLY A 232 5.84 4.11 -18.99
N ILE A 233 5.14 4.18 -17.86
CA ILE A 233 4.56 5.42 -17.35
C ILE A 233 5.67 6.44 -17.01
N VAL A 234 6.66 6.03 -16.22
CA VAL A 234 7.78 6.90 -15.83
C VAL A 234 8.59 7.35 -17.04
N LYS A 235 8.82 6.46 -18.02
CA LYS A 235 9.46 6.83 -19.29
C LYS A 235 8.74 8.00 -19.95
N ASN A 236 7.42 7.93 -20.07
CA ASN A 236 6.64 9.00 -20.69
C ASN A 236 6.65 10.28 -19.86
N LEU A 237 6.60 10.19 -18.54
CA LEU A 237 6.74 11.37 -17.68
C LEU A 237 8.07 12.09 -17.90
N LEU A 238 9.18 11.36 -17.94
CA LEU A 238 10.51 11.92 -18.20
C LEU A 238 10.61 12.52 -19.61
N ASN A 239 10.11 11.82 -20.62
CA ASN A 239 10.14 12.28 -22.02
C ASN A 239 9.20 13.47 -22.29
N SER A 240 8.20 13.69 -21.44
CA SER A 240 7.40 14.92 -21.42
C SER A 240 8.02 16.06 -20.61
N GLY A 241 9.21 15.87 -20.04
CA GLY A 241 9.96 16.89 -19.30
C GLY A 241 9.54 17.05 -17.84
N HIS A 242 8.75 16.13 -17.28
CA HIS A 242 8.42 16.18 -15.85
C HIS A 242 9.61 15.80 -14.98
N ARG A 243 9.67 16.42 -13.79
CA ARG A 243 10.66 16.08 -12.76
C ARG A 243 10.14 14.90 -11.96
N VAL A 244 10.82 13.76 -12.04
CA VAL A 244 10.38 12.51 -11.41
C VAL A 244 11.42 12.00 -10.40
N VAL A 245 10.94 11.63 -9.20
CA VAL A 245 11.68 10.86 -8.20
C VAL A 245 11.15 9.44 -8.22
N VAL A 246 12.00 8.46 -8.46
CA VAL A 246 11.60 7.05 -8.54
C VAL A 246 12.03 6.27 -7.30
N TRP A 247 11.24 5.27 -6.95
CA TRP A 247 11.66 4.22 -6.05
C TRP A 247 11.10 2.88 -6.52
N ASN A 248 11.89 1.83 -6.32
CA ASN A 248 11.44 0.46 -6.52
C ASN A 248 12.10 -0.47 -5.50
N ARG A 249 11.36 -1.48 -5.04
CA ARG A 249 11.84 -2.48 -4.08
C ARG A 249 13.15 -3.16 -4.49
N THR A 250 13.37 -3.33 -5.79
CA THR A 250 14.64 -3.76 -6.37
C THR A 250 15.36 -2.53 -6.92
N PRO A 251 16.39 -2.00 -6.22
CA PRO A 251 17.03 -0.73 -6.59
C PRO A 251 17.66 -0.74 -7.98
N ASP A 252 18.14 -1.90 -8.44
CA ASP A 252 18.74 -2.02 -9.77
C ASP A 252 17.81 -1.56 -10.90
N LYS A 253 16.48 -1.62 -10.70
CA LYS A 253 15.51 -1.15 -11.69
C LYS A 253 15.48 0.38 -11.82
N CYS A 254 15.94 1.14 -10.83
CA CYS A 254 15.98 2.60 -10.88
C CYS A 254 17.12 3.12 -11.77
N ARG A 255 18.19 2.32 -11.96
CA ARG A 255 19.46 2.77 -12.56
C ARG A 255 19.29 3.42 -13.92
N ASP A 256 18.48 2.84 -14.80
CA ASP A 256 18.31 3.38 -16.15
C ASP A 256 17.46 4.65 -16.16
N PHE A 257 16.48 4.77 -15.25
CA PHE A 257 15.70 6.00 -15.08
C PHE A 257 16.55 7.14 -14.52
N VAL A 258 17.47 6.85 -13.59
CA VAL A 258 18.42 7.84 -13.09
C VAL A 258 19.32 8.36 -14.20
N LYS A 259 19.83 7.48 -15.08
CA LYS A 259 20.58 7.92 -16.27
C LYS A 259 19.74 8.79 -17.21
N ALA A 260 18.44 8.49 -17.32
CA ALA A 260 17.47 9.27 -18.09
C ALA A 260 17.01 10.56 -17.40
N GLY A 261 17.54 10.90 -16.22
CA GLY A 261 17.29 12.17 -15.54
C GLY A 261 16.32 12.12 -14.35
N ALA A 262 15.85 10.94 -13.94
CA ALA A 262 15.11 10.79 -12.70
C ALA A 262 16.02 10.96 -11.47
N GLU A 263 15.45 11.43 -10.37
CA GLU A 263 16.07 11.34 -9.04
C GLU A 263 15.66 10.01 -8.39
N GLU A 264 16.46 9.46 -7.48
CA GLU A 264 16.16 8.20 -6.79
C GLU A 264 15.94 8.43 -5.29
N GLY A 265 14.81 7.95 -4.76
CA GLY A 265 14.59 7.79 -3.32
C GLY A 265 15.09 6.43 -2.84
N LEU A 266 15.48 6.31 -1.57
CA LEU A 266 15.94 5.04 -0.99
C LEU A 266 14.78 4.25 -0.35
N THR A 267 13.72 4.94 0.04
CA THR A 267 12.47 4.40 0.61
C THR A 267 11.25 5.10 0.02
N PRO A 268 10.04 4.51 0.11
CA PRO A 268 8.80 5.21 -0.27
C PRO A 268 8.61 6.55 0.45
N SER A 269 8.96 6.61 1.75
CA SER A 269 8.96 7.83 2.56
C SER A 269 9.84 8.92 1.94
N ASP A 270 11.07 8.59 1.51
CA ASP A 270 11.96 9.57 0.88
C ASP A 270 11.34 10.17 -0.40
N VAL A 271 10.63 9.37 -1.20
CA VAL A 271 9.97 9.84 -2.43
C VAL A 271 8.85 10.84 -2.10
N ILE A 272 7.99 10.51 -1.14
CA ILE A 272 6.88 11.38 -0.72
C ILE A 272 7.42 12.69 -0.16
N GLN A 273 8.49 12.63 0.62
CA GLN A 273 9.13 13.82 1.16
C GLN A 273 9.65 14.74 0.04
N MET A 274 10.30 14.17 -0.98
CA MET A 274 10.90 14.91 -2.10
C MET A 274 9.92 15.38 -3.18
N ALA A 275 8.72 14.78 -3.28
CA ALA A 275 7.74 15.07 -4.34
C ALA A 275 6.48 15.74 -3.79
N ASP A 276 5.80 16.51 -4.63
CA ASP A 276 4.52 17.13 -4.30
C ASP A 276 3.38 16.12 -4.48
N ILE A 277 3.42 15.33 -5.56
CA ILE A 277 2.45 14.30 -5.90
C ILE A 277 3.18 13.00 -6.20
N THR A 278 2.78 11.89 -5.60
CA THR A 278 3.42 10.58 -5.80
C THR A 278 2.44 9.56 -6.34
N PHE A 279 2.80 8.94 -7.46
CA PHE A 279 2.08 7.82 -8.05
C PHE A 279 2.59 6.49 -7.49
N SER A 280 1.69 5.51 -7.37
CA SER A 280 1.99 4.13 -6.98
C SER A 280 1.45 3.17 -8.04
N CYS A 281 2.28 2.24 -8.51
CA CYS A 281 1.87 1.21 -9.46
C CYS A 281 2.62 -0.10 -9.17
N VAL A 282 2.03 -0.93 -8.30
CA VAL A 282 2.64 -2.15 -7.77
C VAL A 282 1.88 -3.41 -8.19
N SER A 283 2.24 -4.57 -7.63
CA SER A 283 1.79 -5.87 -8.14
C SER A 283 0.39 -6.28 -7.70
N ASP A 284 0.00 -5.92 -6.48
CA ASP A 284 -1.19 -6.45 -5.82
C ASP A 284 -1.59 -5.56 -4.63
N PRO A 285 -2.82 -5.73 -4.09
CA PRO A 285 -3.32 -4.94 -2.95
C PRO A 285 -2.44 -5.03 -1.70
N GLN A 286 -1.82 -6.19 -1.42
CA GLN A 286 -0.96 -6.32 -0.25
C GLN A 286 0.32 -5.50 -0.42
N ALA A 287 0.91 -5.49 -1.61
CA ALA A 287 2.06 -4.65 -1.91
C ALA A 287 1.73 -3.15 -1.78
N ALA A 288 0.52 -2.73 -2.16
CA ALA A 288 0.05 -1.35 -1.98
C ALA A 288 -0.09 -1.01 -0.48
N LYS A 289 -0.74 -1.89 0.31
CA LYS A 289 -0.84 -1.70 1.77
C LYS A 289 0.54 -1.67 2.44
N ASP A 290 1.45 -2.57 2.08
CA ASP A 290 2.81 -2.61 2.62
C ASP A 290 3.60 -1.34 2.26
N MET A 291 3.36 -0.75 1.09
CA MET A 291 3.98 0.49 0.65
C MET A 291 3.48 1.70 1.43
N VAL A 292 2.19 1.71 1.77
CA VAL A 292 1.57 2.82 2.49
C VAL A 292 1.82 2.72 4.00
N PHE A 293 1.44 1.59 4.60
CA PHE A 293 1.43 1.36 6.04
C PHE A 293 2.72 0.72 6.58
N GLY A 294 3.61 0.27 5.70
CA GLY A 294 4.87 -0.32 6.10
C GLY A 294 5.84 0.67 6.73
N ASN A 295 6.92 0.15 7.31
CA ASN A 295 7.97 0.98 7.87
C ASN A 295 8.69 1.75 6.74
N CYS A 296 8.94 3.05 6.96
CA CYS A 296 9.40 3.97 5.91
C CYS A 296 8.48 3.99 4.67
N GLY A 297 7.20 3.66 4.87
CA GLY A 297 6.15 3.74 3.86
C GLY A 297 5.72 5.17 3.57
N VAL A 298 4.61 5.32 2.85
CA VAL A 298 4.07 6.62 2.44
C VAL A 298 3.52 7.42 3.62
N LEU A 299 2.84 6.74 4.55
CA LEU A 299 1.98 7.39 5.54
C LEU A 299 2.67 8.40 6.48
N PRO A 300 3.92 8.19 6.95
CA PRO A 300 4.60 9.16 7.82
C PRO A 300 4.79 10.54 7.18
N GLU A 301 4.99 10.60 5.86
CA GLU A 301 5.29 11.83 5.12
C GLU A 301 4.09 12.36 4.32
N ALA A 302 2.93 11.69 4.37
CA ALA A 302 1.71 12.03 3.62
C ALA A 302 0.93 13.21 4.22
N GLY A 303 1.66 14.26 4.64
CA GLY A 303 1.11 15.43 5.31
C GLY A 303 0.43 16.45 4.38
N PRO A 304 0.15 17.66 4.91
CA PRO A 304 -0.42 18.75 4.13
C PRO A 304 0.37 19.06 2.85
N ASN A 305 -0.35 19.40 1.79
CA ASN A 305 0.16 19.70 0.44
C ASN A 305 0.74 18.49 -0.33
N LYS A 306 0.72 17.27 0.24
CA LYS A 306 1.12 16.06 -0.47
C LYS A 306 -0.07 15.42 -1.17
N GLY A 307 0.15 14.93 -2.39
CA GLY A 307 -0.79 14.09 -3.13
C GLY A 307 -0.29 12.66 -3.25
N TYR A 308 -1.17 11.69 -3.02
CA TYR A 308 -0.90 10.28 -3.29
C TYR A 308 -1.90 9.74 -4.31
N VAL A 309 -1.37 9.19 -5.41
CA VAL A 309 -2.17 8.66 -6.51
C VAL A 309 -1.93 7.16 -6.64
N GLU A 310 -2.92 6.35 -6.28
CA GLU A 310 -2.82 4.88 -6.36
C GLU A 310 -3.34 4.38 -7.71
N MET A 311 -2.46 3.75 -8.50
CA MET A 311 -2.77 3.27 -9.85
C MET A 311 -2.78 1.74 -9.95
N THR A 312 -2.52 1.04 -8.84
CA THR A 312 -2.57 -0.41 -8.74
C THR A 312 -4.00 -0.89 -8.85
N GLY A 313 -4.21 -2.02 -9.54
CA GLY A 313 -5.50 -2.70 -9.54
C GLY A 313 -5.80 -3.28 -8.15
N ILE A 314 -6.52 -2.51 -7.33
CA ILE A 314 -6.94 -2.87 -5.97
C ILE A 314 -8.46 -2.90 -5.86
N ASP A 315 -8.96 -3.59 -4.83
CA ASP A 315 -10.37 -3.55 -4.44
C ASP A 315 -10.72 -2.22 -3.74
N ALA A 316 -12.01 -1.86 -3.78
CA ALA A 316 -12.51 -0.61 -3.23
C ALA A 316 -12.25 -0.46 -1.71
N GLU A 317 -12.34 -1.55 -0.94
CA GLU A 317 -12.05 -1.53 0.50
C GLU A 317 -10.59 -1.17 0.77
N THR A 318 -9.65 -1.77 0.02
CA THR A 318 -8.24 -1.41 0.10
C THR A 318 -7.97 0.04 -0.33
N SER A 319 -8.64 0.55 -1.37
CA SER A 319 -8.50 1.94 -1.81
C SER A 319 -9.00 2.91 -0.73
N GLN A 320 -10.16 2.62 -0.14
CA GLN A 320 -10.76 3.40 0.93
C GLN A 320 -9.89 3.42 2.20
N ASP A 321 -9.34 2.28 2.62
CA ASP A 321 -8.39 2.19 3.75
C ASP A 321 -7.20 3.15 3.57
N ILE A 322 -6.63 3.18 2.36
CA ILE A 322 -5.49 4.05 2.02
C ILE A 322 -5.94 5.52 1.98
N ALA A 323 -7.09 5.80 1.37
CA ALA A 323 -7.66 7.13 1.29
C ALA A 323 -7.86 7.74 2.68
N GLU A 324 -8.48 7.00 3.60
CA GLU A 324 -8.72 7.45 4.98
C GLU A 324 -7.41 7.71 5.74
N ALA A 325 -6.41 6.84 5.55
CA ALA A 325 -5.12 7.02 6.20
C ALA A 325 -4.36 8.26 5.69
N VAL A 326 -4.29 8.44 4.37
CA VAL A 326 -3.61 9.59 3.73
C VAL A 326 -4.32 10.89 4.10
N THR A 327 -5.64 10.94 3.98
CA THR A 327 -6.43 12.14 4.31
C THR A 327 -6.43 12.42 5.81
N GLY A 328 -6.39 11.40 6.67
CA GLY A 328 -6.22 11.54 8.12
C GLY A 328 -4.89 12.19 8.52
N LYS A 329 -3.87 12.16 7.66
CA LYS A 329 -2.59 12.89 7.82
C LYS A 329 -2.62 14.30 7.21
N GLY A 330 -3.70 14.68 6.54
CA GLY A 330 -3.86 15.96 5.85
C GLY A 330 -3.39 15.97 4.39
N GLY A 331 -2.99 14.81 3.85
CA GLY A 331 -2.69 14.63 2.43
C GLY A 331 -3.95 14.52 1.57
N ARG A 332 -3.77 14.56 0.26
CA ARG A 332 -4.82 14.32 -0.75
C ARG A 332 -4.64 12.95 -1.36
N TYR A 333 -5.76 12.25 -1.60
CA TYR A 333 -5.77 10.92 -2.19
C TYR A 333 -6.58 10.89 -3.48
N LEU A 334 -6.08 10.18 -4.48
CA LEU A 334 -6.77 9.88 -5.73
C LEU A 334 -6.46 8.43 -6.11
N GLU A 335 -7.47 7.62 -6.38
CA GLU A 335 -7.23 6.38 -7.13
C GLU A 335 -7.29 6.70 -8.63
N ALA A 336 -6.41 6.10 -9.42
CA ALA A 336 -6.30 6.30 -10.86
C ALA A 336 -5.95 4.98 -11.55
N GLN A 337 -6.92 4.07 -11.60
CA GLN A 337 -6.74 2.76 -12.21
C GLN A 337 -6.42 2.89 -13.71
N VAL A 338 -5.38 2.18 -14.14
CA VAL A 338 -4.94 2.17 -15.54
C VAL A 338 -5.42 0.94 -16.28
N GLN A 339 -5.95 1.16 -17.49
CA GLN A 339 -6.36 0.13 -18.42
C GLN A 339 -5.45 0.17 -19.66
N GLY A 340 -4.83 -0.96 -19.97
CA GLY A 340 -3.97 -1.11 -21.14
C GLY A 340 -2.90 -2.18 -20.98
N SER A 341 -2.14 -2.39 -22.04
CA SER A 341 -1.01 -3.32 -22.12
C SER A 341 0.33 -2.62 -21.86
N LYS A 342 1.40 -3.40 -21.73
CA LYS A 342 2.79 -2.91 -21.68
C LYS A 342 3.09 -1.93 -22.81
N THR A 343 2.76 -2.30 -24.05
CA THR A 343 2.99 -1.46 -25.23
C THR A 343 2.26 -0.12 -25.11
N GLN A 344 1.00 -0.13 -24.64
CA GLN A 344 0.25 1.11 -24.45
C GLN A 344 0.82 1.97 -23.31
N ALA A 345 1.37 1.36 -22.26
CA ALA A 345 2.09 2.08 -21.22
C ALA A 345 3.36 2.74 -21.76
N GLU A 346 4.09 2.08 -22.66
CA GLU A 346 5.29 2.62 -23.31
C GLU A 346 4.96 3.72 -24.33
N GLU A 347 3.83 3.61 -25.02
CA GLU A 347 3.39 4.57 -26.03
C GLU A 347 2.65 5.80 -25.46
N GLY A 348 2.23 5.75 -24.19
CA GLY A 348 1.45 6.81 -23.55
C GLY A 348 -0.01 6.81 -24.00
N THR A 349 -0.60 5.63 -24.20
CA THR A 349 -1.95 5.43 -24.74
C THR A 349 -2.89 4.68 -23.80
N LEU A 350 -2.57 4.65 -22.50
CA LEU A 350 -3.42 4.06 -21.45
C LEU A 350 -4.77 4.78 -21.33
N VAL A 351 -5.77 4.09 -20.77
CA VAL A 351 -6.99 4.73 -20.30
C VAL A 351 -6.95 4.79 -18.78
N ILE A 352 -7.20 5.98 -18.22
CA ILE A 352 -7.08 6.25 -16.78
C ILE A 352 -8.47 6.50 -16.22
N LEU A 353 -8.85 5.73 -15.20
CA LEU A 353 -10.12 5.85 -14.50
C LEU A 353 -9.83 6.34 -13.08
N ALA A 354 -10.18 7.59 -12.79
CA ALA A 354 -9.80 8.24 -11.56
C ALA A 354 -10.99 8.59 -10.67
N ALA A 355 -10.84 8.43 -9.36
CA ALA A 355 -11.83 8.77 -8.34
C ALA A 355 -11.14 9.24 -7.05
N GLY A 356 -11.78 10.15 -6.31
CA GLY A 356 -11.25 10.78 -5.10
C GLY A 356 -11.08 12.29 -5.24
N ASP A 357 -9.96 12.84 -4.79
CA ASP A 357 -9.76 14.30 -4.73
C ASP A 357 -9.71 14.93 -6.13
N ARG A 358 -10.69 15.79 -6.42
CA ARG A 358 -10.80 16.45 -7.72
C ARG A 358 -9.64 17.41 -8.01
N SER A 359 -9.15 18.14 -7.00
CA SER A 359 -8.03 19.05 -7.19
C SER A 359 -6.73 18.30 -7.51
N LEU A 360 -6.53 17.13 -6.91
CA LEU A 360 -5.39 16.27 -7.21
C LEU A 360 -5.49 15.68 -8.62
N PHE A 361 -6.70 15.31 -9.07
CA PHE A 361 -6.93 14.92 -10.46
C PHE A 361 -6.58 16.03 -11.46
N ASP A 362 -6.98 17.27 -11.15
CA ASP A 362 -6.70 18.44 -11.99
C ASP A 362 -5.18 18.77 -12.00
N ASP A 363 -4.48 18.66 -10.86
CA ASP A 363 -3.02 18.86 -10.77
C ASP A 363 -2.23 17.81 -11.58
N CYS A 364 -2.81 16.62 -11.78
CA CYS A 364 -2.18 15.50 -12.49
C CYS A 364 -2.42 15.51 -14.01
N GLN A 365 -3.15 16.48 -14.58
CA GLN A 365 -3.57 16.43 -15.99
C GLN A 365 -2.42 16.26 -16.97
N SER A 366 -1.34 17.03 -16.84
CA SER A 366 -0.17 16.90 -17.72
C SER A 366 0.48 15.50 -17.63
N CYS A 367 0.47 14.89 -16.44
CA CYS A 367 0.97 13.53 -16.25
C CYS A 367 0.03 12.49 -16.88
N PHE A 368 -1.29 12.66 -16.74
CA PHE A 368 -2.28 11.81 -17.36
C PHE A 368 -2.27 11.91 -18.89
N GLU A 369 -2.05 13.10 -19.45
CA GLU A 369 -1.80 13.30 -20.87
C GLU A 369 -0.53 12.58 -21.35
N ALA A 370 0.54 12.59 -20.54
CA ALA A 370 1.79 11.91 -20.88
C ALA A 370 1.63 10.39 -20.92
N MET A 371 0.96 9.81 -19.94
CA MET A 371 0.86 8.35 -19.80
C MET A 371 -0.38 7.74 -20.47
N GLY A 372 -1.40 8.53 -20.77
CA GLY A 372 -2.71 8.06 -21.20
C GLY A 372 -3.25 8.74 -22.45
N LYS A 373 -4.09 8.03 -23.21
CA LYS A 373 -4.89 8.60 -24.30
C LYS A 373 -6.08 9.39 -23.75
N ASN A 374 -6.68 8.90 -22.67
CA ASN A 374 -7.84 9.49 -22.03
C ASN A 374 -7.76 9.31 -20.51
N SER A 375 -8.21 10.31 -19.76
CA SER A 375 -8.45 10.25 -18.32
C SER A 375 -9.91 10.60 -18.04
N PHE A 376 -10.54 9.86 -17.13
CA PHE A 376 -11.92 10.07 -16.72
C PHE A 376 -11.97 10.25 -15.21
N TYR A 377 -12.71 11.25 -14.75
CA TYR A 377 -13.00 11.44 -13.33
C TYR A 377 -14.39 10.88 -13.02
N LEU A 378 -14.47 9.93 -12.10
CA LEU A 378 -15.65 9.11 -11.84
C LEU A 378 -16.37 9.45 -10.52
N GLY A 379 -15.82 10.38 -9.73
CA GLY A 379 -16.43 10.85 -8.48
C GLY A 379 -15.60 10.50 -7.25
N GLU A 380 -16.27 10.11 -6.17
CA GLU A 380 -15.66 9.69 -4.91
C GLU A 380 -15.10 8.26 -5.01
N VAL A 381 -14.17 7.91 -4.10
CA VAL A 381 -13.52 6.59 -3.99
C VAL A 381 -14.53 5.50 -3.67
#